data_AF-A0A315DPJ7-F1
#
_entry.id   AF-A0A315DPJ7-F1
#
_cell.length_a   1.000
_cell.length_b   1.000
_cell.length_c   1.000
_cell.angle_alpha   90.00
_cell.angle_beta   90.00
_cell.angle_gamma   90.00
#
_symmetry.space_group_name_H-M   'P 1'
#
loop_
_entity.id
_entity.type
_entity.pdbx_description
1 polymer ?
#
loop_
_entity_poly.entity_id
_entity_poly.type
_entity_poly.pdbx_seq_one_letter_code
_entity_poly.pdbx_strand_id
1 'polypeptide(L)'
;MIDAHHFRAFALHLGFSADGQEVSDVLHKSYGENGEVIRIDFSKQSIDYPKLHGFKVNRADTCNFSSSENAVVLECVHRLLEKGYKPQHIELEPEWKLGHGGKSGRADILVRDQQGAALLIIECKTAGREFDKAWKDTLEDGAQLISYVEQEKATQFICLYASEFDAKAGQVKTSQRIISVKDNPQILLDQPKAQSFKEATNAKERFKAWKDTYRQEFTEVGIFEGNIQPYQIGKSKYTFADDTRPLAATDIKGKYHDFRVILRKHNVSRRENAFEVLVNLFVCKIVDEMEHPDDLRFYWKGIAYDNYYDLVDRLQALYKTGIHTPLSSHDHIPNRPTV
;
A
#
# COMPACT_ATOMS: atom_id res chain seq x y z
N MET A 1 -5.90 2.37 18.25
CA MET A 1 -5.61 3.79 17.95
C MET A 1 -4.33 4.17 18.68
N ILE A 2 -3.44 4.92 18.03
CA ILE A 2 -2.25 5.46 18.70
C ILE A 2 -2.69 6.75 19.39
N ASP A 3 -2.85 6.71 20.71
CA ASP A 3 -3.19 7.87 21.53
C ASP A 3 -1.97 8.39 22.29
N ALA A 4 -2.09 9.57 22.90
CA ALA A 4 -0.98 10.20 23.63
C ALA A 4 -0.46 9.34 24.80
N HIS A 5 -1.31 8.51 25.41
CA HIS A 5 -0.93 7.63 26.52
C HIS A 5 -0.02 6.48 26.05
N HIS A 6 -0.28 5.95 24.86
CA HIS A 6 0.48 4.86 24.27
C HIS A 6 1.60 5.32 23.32
N PHE A 7 1.71 6.62 23.03
CA PHE A 7 2.68 7.16 22.08
C PHE A 7 4.14 6.82 22.46
N ARG A 8 4.48 6.83 23.75
CA ARG A 8 5.85 6.46 24.19
C ARG A 8 6.13 4.98 23.97
N ALA A 9 5.20 4.11 24.35
CA ALA A 9 5.33 2.67 24.13
C ALA A 9 5.41 2.35 22.63
N PHE A 10 4.63 3.07 21.83
CA PHE A 10 4.67 3.00 20.38
C PHE A 10 6.04 3.43 19.81
N ALA A 11 6.58 4.58 20.22
CA ALA A 11 7.90 5.04 19.78
C ALA A 11 9.02 4.04 20.16
N LEU A 12 8.99 3.50 21.39
CA LEU A 12 9.92 2.46 21.82
C LEU A 12 9.79 1.19 20.97
N HIS A 13 8.57 0.78 20.62
CA HIS A 13 8.32 -0.35 19.73
C HIS A 13 8.91 -0.13 18.32
N LEU A 14 8.82 1.09 17.79
CA LEU A 14 9.48 1.47 16.54
C LEU A 14 11.02 1.56 16.65
N GLY A 15 11.59 1.24 17.82
CA GLY A 15 13.03 1.22 18.06
C GLY A 15 13.65 2.59 18.34
N PHE A 16 12.85 3.61 18.71
CA PHE A 16 13.39 4.84 19.25
C PHE A 16 13.90 4.61 20.67
N SER A 17 14.99 5.25 21.04
CA SER A 17 15.63 5.07 22.36
C SER A 17 16.15 6.38 22.92
N ALA A 18 16.49 6.36 24.21
CA ALA A 18 17.12 7.46 24.92
C ALA A 18 18.65 7.36 24.85
N ASP A 19 19.34 8.50 24.90
CA ASP A 19 20.80 8.52 25.06
C ASP A 19 21.18 8.13 26.50
N GLY A 20 21.69 6.91 26.69
CA GLY A 20 22.41 6.49 27.91
C GLY A 20 21.66 6.56 29.25
N GLN A 21 20.38 6.94 29.27
CA GLN A 21 19.52 7.01 30.46
C GLN A 21 18.25 6.16 30.27
N GLU A 22 17.89 5.38 31.29
CA GLU A 22 16.69 4.52 31.25
C GLU A 22 15.37 5.34 31.13
N VAL A 23 15.38 6.62 31.52
CA VAL A 23 14.23 7.52 31.43
C VAL A 23 14.67 8.88 30.88
N SER A 24 14.50 9.06 29.56
CA SER A 24 14.57 10.37 28.91
C SER A 24 13.19 10.75 28.39
N ASP A 25 12.88 12.04 28.46
CA ASP A 25 11.74 12.69 27.80
C ASP A 25 11.98 12.91 26.31
N VAL A 26 13.20 12.69 25.83
CA VAL A 26 13.53 12.73 24.41
C VAL A 26 13.97 11.34 23.96
N LEU A 27 13.26 10.80 22.98
CA LEU A 27 13.65 9.59 22.27
C LEU A 27 14.13 9.96 20.86
N HIS A 28 15.08 9.22 20.33
CA HIS A 28 15.56 9.40 18.97
C HIS A 28 15.78 8.07 18.27
N LYS A 29 15.78 8.11 16.95
CA LYS A 29 16.20 6.99 16.10
C LYS A 29 17.01 7.53 14.93
N SER A 30 18.16 6.92 14.70
CA SER A 30 19.02 7.20 13.56
C SER A 30 18.65 6.28 12.40
N TYR A 31 18.68 6.84 11.20
CA TYR A 31 18.46 6.17 9.94
C TYR A 31 19.68 6.43 9.06
N GLY A 32 19.89 5.59 8.04
CA GLY A 32 20.99 5.73 7.11
C GLY A 32 22.38 5.70 7.77
N GLU A 33 23.40 6.00 6.97
CA GLU A 33 24.79 6.07 7.42
C GLU A 33 25.23 7.50 7.76
N ASN A 34 24.45 8.52 7.38
CA ASN A 34 24.85 9.93 7.51
C ASN A 34 24.29 10.61 8.76
N GLY A 35 23.69 9.85 9.68
CA GLY A 35 23.14 10.41 10.92
C GLY A 35 21.81 11.13 10.71
N GLU A 36 20.97 10.65 9.79
CA GLU A 36 19.59 11.09 9.67
C GLU A 36 18.80 10.75 10.95
N VAL A 37 18.45 11.73 11.78
CA VAL A 37 17.78 11.46 13.08
C VAL A 37 16.37 12.03 13.12
N ILE A 38 15.39 11.20 13.51
CA ILE A 38 14.09 11.68 14.04
C ILE A 38 14.21 11.76 15.56
N ARG A 39 13.76 12.88 16.14
CA ARG A 39 13.65 13.06 17.60
C ARG A 39 12.20 13.27 18.01
N ILE A 40 11.83 12.70 19.14
CA ILE A 40 10.50 12.79 19.73
C ILE A 40 10.69 13.36 21.14
N ASP A 41 10.20 14.58 21.37
CA ASP A 41 10.28 15.27 22.65
C ASP A 41 8.90 15.19 23.33
N PHE A 42 8.80 14.37 24.37
CA PHE A 42 7.56 14.13 25.12
C PHE A 42 7.19 15.29 26.04
N SER A 43 8.17 16.09 26.50
CA SER A 43 7.89 17.28 27.30
C SER A 43 7.24 18.37 26.45
N LYS A 44 7.71 18.55 25.20
CA LYS A 44 7.15 19.52 24.24
C LYS A 44 6.03 18.95 23.38
N GLN A 45 5.80 17.63 23.42
CA GLN A 45 4.89 16.92 22.54
C GLN A 45 5.15 17.19 21.06
N SER A 46 6.44 17.17 20.67
CA SER A 46 6.90 17.55 19.33
C SER A 46 7.74 16.45 18.67
N ILE A 47 7.74 16.47 17.34
CA ILE A 47 8.49 15.54 16.48
C ILE A 47 9.41 16.36 15.58
N ASP A 48 10.71 16.14 15.71
CA ASP A 48 11.73 16.76 14.88
C ASP A 48 12.21 15.78 13.82
N TYR A 49 11.87 16.07 12.56
CA TYR A 49 12.35 15.33 11.39
C TYR A 49 13.74 15.81 10.92
N PRO A 50 14.51 14.99 10.16
CA PRO A 50 15.89 15.27 9.77
C PRO A 50 16.04 16.37 8.70
N LYS A 51 15.64 17.62 9.01
CA LYS A 51 15.67 18.78 8.10
C LYS A 51 17.07 19.10 7.58
N LEU A 52 18.10 18.86 8.38
CA LEU A 52 19.50 19.05 7.99
C LEU A 52 19.93 18.13 6.83
N HIS A 53 19.21 17.02 6.63
CA HIS A 53 19.44 16.07 5.53
C HIS A 53 18.47 16.28 4.36
N GLY A 54 17.90 17.47 4.25
CA GLY A 54 17.01 17.87 3.16
C GLY A 54 15.55 17.48 3.34
N PHE A 55 15.16 16.86 4.46
CA PHE A 55 13.75 16.59 4.76
C PHE A 55 12.95 17.89 4.82
N LYS A 56 11.89 17.99 4.03
CA LYS A 56 11.08 19.22 3.96
C LYS A 56 9.88 19.11 4.88
N VAL A 57 9.65 20.18 5.64
CA VAL A 57 8.48 20.35 6.51
C VAL A 57 7.95 21.73 6.19
N ASN A 58 6.90 21.83 5.37
CA ASN A 58 6.35 23.14 5.01
C ASN A 58 5.51 23.71 6.14
N ARG A 59 4.82 22.83 6.88
CA ARG A 59 4.05 23.14 8.07
C ARG A 59 4.30 22.12 9.16
N ALA A 60 4.05 22.54 10.40
CA ALA A 60 4.29 21.74 11.58
C ALA A 60 2.99 21.17 12.17
N ASP A 61 1.91 21.11 11.38
CA ASP A 61 0.58 20.68 11.85
C ASP A 61 0.63 19.17 12.20
N THR A 62 1.46 18.40 11.48
CA THR A 62 1.71 16.96 11.70
C THR A 62 2.90 16.64 12.62
N CYS A 63 3.65 17.65 13.09
CA CYS A 63 4.89 17.49 13.86
C CYS A 63 4.69 17.50 15.39
N ASN A 64 3.51 17.10 15.88
CA ASN A 64 3.12 17.21 17.29
C ASN A 64 2.12 16.10 17.67
N PHE A 65 1.73 16.00 18.95
CA PHE A 65 0.84 14.93 19.43
C PHE A 65 -0.65 15.32 19.51
N SER A 66 -1.05 16.44 18.89
CA SER A 66 -2.43 16.96 19.01
C SER A 66 -3.48 16.12 18.28
N SER A 67 -3.06 15.20 17.43
CA SER A 67 -3.94 14.28 16.69
C SER A 67 -3.33 12.88 16.65
N SER A 68 -4.18 11.86 16.77
CA SER A 68 -3.77 10.46 16.54
C SER A 68 -3.30 10.21 15.11
N GLU A 69 -3.72 11.03 14.14
CA GLU A 69 -3.22 10.93 12.75
C GLU A 69 -1.75 11.32 12.66
N ASN A 70 -1.27 12.27 13.48
CA ASN A 70 0.15 12.66 13.50
C ASN A 70 1.06 11.50 13.92
N ALA A 71 0.55 10.59 14.76
CA ALA A 71 1.26 9.35 15.10
C ALA A 71 1.38 8.41 13.89
N VAL A 72 0.34 8.35 13.06
CA VAL A 72 0.34 7.58 11.80
C VAL A 72 1.31 8.20 10.79
N VAL A 73 1.39 9.53 10.72
CA VAL A 73 2.38 10.24 9.87
C VAL A 73 3.81 9.92 10.32
N LEU A 74 4.10 9.99 11.63
CA LEU A 74 5.38 9.57 12.19
C LEU A 74 5.73 8.13 11.82
N GLU A 75 4.78 7.21 11.99
CA GLU A 75 4.96 5.79 11.67
C GLU A 75 5.26 5.57 10.18
N CYS A 76 4.52 6.25 9.30
CA CYS A 76 4.71 6.18 7.86
C CYS A 76 6.08 6.73 7.44
N VAL A 77 6.48 7.89 7.96
CA VAL A 77 7.82 8.47 7.71
C VAL A 77 8.93 7.56 8.22
N HIS A 78 8.77 7.01 9.43
CA HIS A 78 9.69 6.04 10.02
C HIS A 78 9.91 4.86 9.06
N ARG A 79 8.84 4.26 8.54
CA ARG A 79 8.93 3.14 7.59
C ARG A 79 9.57 3.54 6.26
N LEU A 80 9.29 4.74 5.74
CA LEU A 80 9.97 5.24 4.54
C LEU A 80 11.48 5.32 4.76
N LEU A 81 11.93 5.90 5.89
CA LEU A 81 13.36 6.00 6.20
C LEU A 81 14.00 4.63 6.44
N GLU A 82 13.35 3.71 7.17
CA GLU A 82 13.86 2.34 7.36
C GLU A 82 13.98 1.58 6.04
N LYS A 83 13.07 1.80 5.10
CA LYS A 83 13.13 1.18 3.77
C LYS A 83 14.29 1.72 2.92
N GLY A 84 14.87 2.86 3.30
CA GLY A 84 15.98 3.50 2.58
C GLY A 84 15.56 4.67 1.68
N TYR A 85 14.36 5.23 1.86
CA TYR A 85 14.05 6.52 1.24
C TYR A 85 14.90 7.61 1.91
N LYS A 86 15.60 8.42 1.10
CA LYS A 86 16.43 9.52 1.57
C LYS A 86 15.56 10.68 2.09
N PRO A 87 15.93 11.34 3.20
CA PRO A 87 15.14 12.45 3.73
C PRO A 87 14.91 13.59 2.75
N GLN A 88 15.91 13.95 1.94
CA GLN A 88 15.79 14.95 0.87
C GLN A 88 14.68 14.70 -0.17
N HIS A 89 14.18 13.47 -0.23
CA HIS A 89 13.09 13.09 -1.12
C HIS A 89 11.73 13.05 -0.41
N ILE A 90 11.65 13.35 0.90
CA ILE A 90 10.42 13.33 1.68
C ILE A 90 10.06 14.76 2.08
N GLU A 91 8.78 15.08 1.88
CA GLU A 91 8.19 16.38 2.15
C GLU A 91 6.89 16.19 2.92
N LEU A 92 6.81 16.77 4.12
CA LEU A 92 5.59 16.83 4.90
C LEU A 92 4.77 18.06 4.54
N GLU A 93 3.47 17.83 4.43
CA GLU A 93 2.47 18.84 4.17
C GLU A 93 2.82 19.71 2.93
N PRO A 94 3.05 19.10 1.75
CA PRO A 94 3.38 19.82 0.52
C PRO A 94 2.39 20.96 0.25
N GLU A 95 2.91 22.13 -0.09
CA GLU A 95 2.10 23.29 -0.46
C GLU A 95 2.01 23.44 -1.98
N TRP A 96 0.82 23.24 -2.54
CA TRP A 96 0.57 23.49 -3.96
C TRP A 96 -0.07 24.86 -4.16
N LYS A 97 0.54 25.68 -5.02
CA LYS A 97 -0.02 26.98 -5.39
C LYS A 97 -1.18 26.77 -6.38
N LEU A 98 -2.40 26.67 -5.87
CA LEU A 98 -3.58 26.80 -6.72
C LEU A 98 -3.73 28.25 -7.18
N GLY A 99 -3.94 28.46 -8.49
CA GLY A 99 -4.24 29.77 -9.02
C GLY A 99 -5.54 30.34 -8.42
N HIS A 100 -5.46 31.59 -7.93
CA HIS A 100 -6.56 32.45 -7.48
C HIS A 100 -7.56 31.82 -6.49
N GLY A 101 -7.15 31.72 -5.22
CA GLY A 101 -8.02 31.98 -4.07
C GLY A 101 -8.64 30.80 -3.30
N GLY A 102 -8.43 29.55 -3.72
CA GLY A 102 -8.94 28.37 -3.00
C GLY A 102 -7.90 27.75 -2.05
N LYS A 103 -8.32 27.29 -0.86
CA LYS A 103 -7.51 26.36 -0.05
C LYS A 103 -7.33 25.07 -0.85
N SER A 104 -6.09 24.72 -1.19
CA SER A 104 -5.81 23.44 -1.83
C SER A 104 -6.05 22.30 -0.83
N GLY A 105 -6.36 21.10 -1.35
CA GLY A 105 -6.18 19.90 -0.55
C GLY A 105 -4.71 19.83 -0.09
N ARG A 106 -4.46 19.21 1.06
CA ARG A 106 -3.14 19.11 1.65
C ARG A 106 -2.90 17.66 2.00
N ALA A 107 -2.01 17.00 1.27
CA ALA A 107 -1.58 15.66 1.62
C ALA A 107 -0.65 15.72 2.83
N ASP A 108 -0.53 14.60 3.54
CA ASP A 108 0.37 14.51 4.69
C ASP A 108 1.83 14.35 4.23
N ILE A 109 2.08 13.50 3.24
CA ILE A 109 3.44 13.15 2.79
C ILE A 109 3.52 13.16 1.26
N LEU A 110 4.53 13.83 0.72
CA LEU A 110 4.98 13.69 -0.65
C LEU A 110 6.37 13.07 -0.67
N VAL A 111 6.54 12.03 -1.48
CA VAL A 111 7.81 11.37 -1.76
C VAL A 111 8.18 11.63 -3.21
N ARG A 112 9.41 12.09 -3.43
CA ARG A 112 10.00 12.32 -4.75
C ARG A 112 10.92 11.16 -5.13
N ASP A 113 11.09 10.92 -6.42
CA ASP A 113 12.11 9.99 -6.91
C ASP A 113 13.53 10.59 -6.81
N GLN A 114 14.54 9.82 -7.22
CA GLN A 114 15.93 10.27 -7.21
C GLN A 114 16.21 11.42 -8.20
N GLN A 115 15.30 11.69 -9.12
CA GLN A 115 15.36 12.79 -10.09
C GLN A 115 14.58 14.03 -9.59
N GLY A 116 13.92 13.93 -8.43
CA GLY A 116 13.15 15.02 -7.82
C GLY A 116 11.71 15.13 -8.33
N ALA A 117 11.26 14.24 -9.22
CA ALA A 117 9.87 14.21 -9.66
C ALA A 117 8.97 13.59 -8.59
N ALA A 118 7.70 14.00 -8.54
CA ALA A 118 6.74 13.46 -7.58
C ALA A 118 6.48 11.97 -7.87
N LEU A 119 6.82 11.10 -6.92
CA LEU A 119 6.66 9.66 -7.06
C LEU A 119 5.38 9.19 -6.38
N LEU A 120 5.23 9.51 -5.10
CA LEU A 120 4.17 8.98 -4.25
C LEU A 120 3.61 10.09 -3.35
N ILE A 121 2.29 10.19 -3.28
CA ILE A 121 1.58 11.00 -2.29
C ILE A 121 0.88 10.08 -1.30
N ILE A 122 1.02 10.34 0.00
CA ILE A 122 0.39 9.54 1.06
C ILE A 122 -0.53 10.44 1.89
N GLU A 123 -1.76 9.98 2.07
CA GLU A 123 -2.74 10.51 3.01
C GLU A 123 -2.87 9.54 4.19
N CYS A 124 -2.59 10.00 5.39
CA CYS A 124 -2.67 9.22 6.61
C CYS A 124 -4.05 9.34 7.26
N LYS A 125 -4.55 8.23 7.81
CA LYS A 125 -5.77 8.17 8.61
C LYS A 125 -5.58 7.26 9.81
N THR A 126 -6.37 7.49 10.85
CA THR A 126 -6.48 6.51 11.94
C THR A 126 -7.14 5.22 11.43
N ALA A 127 -6.64 4.07 11.90
CA ALA A 127 -7.18 2.77 11.50
C ALA A 127 -8.66 2.59 11.91
N GLY A 128 -9.41 1.80 11.13
CA GLY A 128 -10.83 1.56 11.34
C GLY A 128 -11.70 2.61 10.65
N ARG A 129 -12.62 3.23 11.41
CA ARG A 129 -13.70 4.06 10.84
C ARG A 129 -13.22 5.18 9.91
N GLU A 130 -12.17 5.92 10.28
CA GLU A 130 -11.69 7.04 9.46
C GLU A 130 -11.07 6.56 8.15
N PHE A 131 -10.23 5.52 8.20
CA PHE A 131 -9.69 4.87 7.01
C PHE A 131 -10.80 4.29 6.11
N ASP A 132 -11.75 3.55 6.68
CA ASP A 132 -12.84 2.92 5.91
C ASP A 132 -13.74 3.97 5.26
N LYS A 133 -14.02 5.06 5.96
CA LYS A 133 -14.80 6.19 5.43
C LYS A 133 -14.02 6.89 4.32
N ALA A 134 -12.76 7.27 4.55
CA ALA A 134 -11.94 7.93 3.53
C ALA A 134 -11.79 7.08 2.28
N TRP A 135 -11.66 5.74 2.43
CA TRP A 135 -11.61 4.83 1.31
C TRP A 135 -12.95 4.74 0.56
N LYS A 136 -14.06 4.69 1.30
CA LYS A 136 -15.41 4.72 0.70
C LYS A 136 -15.63 6.00 -0.11
N ASP A 137 -15.30 7.15 0.47
CA ASP A 137 -15.43 8.46 -0.20
C ASP A 137 -14.54 8.48 -1.46
N THR A 138 -13.31 7.98 -1.37
CA THR A 138 -12.41 7.82 -2.53
C THR A 138 -13.02 6.96 -3.64
N LEU A 139 -13.69 5.85 -3.31
CA LEU A 139 -14.38 5.00 -4.29
C LEU A 139 -15.64 5.68 -4.89
N GLU A 140 -16.27 6.60 -4.18
CA GLU A 140 -17.49 7.27 -4.66
C GLU A 140 -17.17 8.39 -5.65
N ASP A 141 -16.19 9.26 -5.34
CA ASP A 141 -15.89 10.45 -6.13
C ASP A 141 -14.40 10.82 -6.25
N GLY A 142 -13.49 9.99 -5.72
CA GLY A 142 -12.05 10.21 -5.74
C GLY A 142 -11.52 11.02 -4.55
N ALA A 143 -12.40 11.72 -3.83
CA ALA A 143 -12.11 12.49 -2.62
C ALA A 143 -10.81 13.31 -2.70
N GLN A 144 -10.12 13.45 -1.57
CA GLN A 144 -8.84 14.15 -1.48
C GLN A 144 -7.75 13.46 -2.30
N LEU A 145 -7.71 12.13 -2.27
CA LEU A 145 -6.60 11.34 -2.79
C LEU A 145 -6.39 11.55 -4.30
N ILE A 146 -7.47 11.51 -5.09
CA ILE A 146 -7.40 11.76 -6.54
C ILE A 146 -7.18 13.25 -6.84
N SER A 147 -7.68 14.15 -5.99
CA SER A 147 -7.49 15.58 -6.17
C SER A 147 -6.02 16.00 -6.12
N TYR A 148 -5.17 15.27 -5.39
CA TYR A 148 -3.73 15.53 -5.32
C TYR A 148 -3.03 15.29 -6.66
N VAL A 149 -3.54 14.38 -7.49
CA VAL A 149 -2.99 14.08 -8.81
C VAL A 149 -3.19 15.24 -9.79
N GLU A 150 -4.24 16.07 -9.61
CA GLU A 150 -4.35 17.33 -10.36
C GLU A 150 -3.36 18.37 -9.87
N GLN A 151 -3.13 18.44 -8.55
CA GLN A 151 -2.25 19.42 -7.93
C GLN A 151 -0.77 19.15 -8.21
N GLU A 152 -0.40 17.87 -8.33
CA GLU A 152 0.95 17.39 -8.64
C GLU A 152 0.90 16.37 -9.77
N LYS A 153 0.89 16.86 -11.02
CA LYS A 153 0.65 16.06 -12.23
C LYS A 153 1.74 15.00 -12.50
N ALA A 154 2.93 15.18 -11.93
CA ALA A 154 4.02 14.22 -12.06
C ALA A 154 3.83 12.97 -11.19
N THR A 155 2.91 13.01 -10.22
CA THR A 155 2.64 11.91 -9.29
C THR A 155 2.40 10.61 -10.02
N GLN A 156 3.05 9.55 -9.57
CA GLN A 156 2.93 8.21 -10.15
C GLN A 156 2.03 7.29 -9.32
N PHE A 157 2.01 7.49 -8.00
CA PHE A 157 1.21 6.72 -7.07
C PHE A 157 0.58 7.62 -6.00
N ILE A 158 -0.60 7.24 -5.55
CA ILE A 158 -1.26 7.82 -4.39
C ILE A 158 -1.60 6.69 -3.40
N CYS A 159 -1.47 6.95 -2.10
CA CYS A 159 -1.68 5.95 -1.06
C CYS A 159 -2.55 6.52 0.06
N LEU A 160 -3.66 5.85 0.36
CA LEU A 160 -4.34 6.02 1.65
C LEU A 160 -3.68 5.05 2.63
N TYR A 161 -3.15 5.56 3.73
CA TYR A 161 -2.37 4.80 4.70
C TYR A 161 -2.96 4.92 6.11
N ALA A 162 -2.97 3.83 6.86
CA ALA A 162 -3.32 3.84 8.27
C ALA A 162 -2.44 2.86 9.04
N SER A 163 -2.20 3.18 10.30
CA SER A 163 -1.59 2.27 11.26
C SER A 163 -2.25 2.33 12.62
N GLU A 164 -2.16 1.23 13.35
CA GLU A 164 -2.55 1.14 14.75
C GLU A 164 -1.51 0.37 15.55
N PHE A 165 -1.34 0.76 16.81
CA PHE A 165 -0.50 0.05 17.76
C PHE A 165 -1.36 -0.74 18.74
N ASP A 166 -1.21 -2.06 18.74
CA ASP A 166 -1.75 -2.94 19.76
C ASP A 166 -0.73 -3.08 20.89
N ALA A 167 -0.88 -2.25 21.92
CA ALA A 167 0.03 -2.23 23.06
C ALA A 167 0.06 -3.56 23.84
N LYS A 168 -1.02 -4.38 23.77
CA LYS A 168 -1.07 -5.69 24.46
C LYS A 168 -0.29 -6.74 23.69
N ALA A 169 -0.44 -6.75 22.36
CA ALA A 169 0.29 -7.67 21.50
C ALA A 169 1.72 -7.19 21.18
N GLY A 170 2.04 -5.92 21.43
CA GLY A 170 3.30 -5.30 21.05
C GLY A 170 3.49 -5.29 19.53
N GLN A 171 2.45 -4.97 18.78
CA GLN A 171 2.45 -5.06 17.31
C GLN A 171 1.85 -3.81 16.68
N VAL A 172 2.46 -3.36 15.59
CA VAL A 172 1.87 -2.38 14.67
C VAL A 172 1.15 -3.11 13.55
N LYS A 173 -0.12 -2.77 13.34
CA LYS A 173 -0.91 -3.23 12.19
C LYS A 173 -1.10 -2.07 11.23
N THR A 174 -0.98 -2.35 9.95
CA THR A 174 -1.04 -1.34 8.91
C THR A 174 -2.05 -1.71 7.84
N SER A 175 -2.70 -0.69 7.30
CA SER A 175 -3.64 -0.81 6.18
C SER A 175 -3.27 0.23 5.14
N GLN A 176 -3.25 -0.18 3.87
CA GLN A 176 -2.95 0.75 2.77
C GLN A 176 -3.80 0.48 1.53
N ARG A 177 -4.05 1.53 0.75
CA ARG A 177 -4.69 1.48 -0.57
C ARG A 177 -3.84 2.27 -1.55
N ILE A 178 -3.11 1.58 -2.39
CA ILE A 178 -2.16 2.16 -3.33
C ILE A 178 -2.80 2.16 -4.71
N ILE A 179 -2.94 3.34 -5.31
CA ILE A 179 -3.45 3.53 -6.66
C ILE A 179 -2.28 3.99 -7.54
N SER A 180 -2.06 3.26 -8.64
CA SER A 180 -1.20 3.75 -9.73
C SER A 180 -1.98 4.74 -10.57
N VAL A 181 -1.41 5.92 -10.80
CA VAL A 181 -1.99 6.96 -11.66
C VAL A 181 -1.21 7.11 -12.97
N LYS A 182 -0.56 6.02 -13.38
CA LYS A 182 0.12 5.89 -14.67
C LYS A 182 -0.82 5.31 -15.71
N ASP A 183 -0.71 5.82 -16.93
CA ASP A 183 -1.40 5.22 -18.05
C ASP A 183 -0.76 3.89 -18.47
N ASN A 184 -1.59 2.90 -18.77
CA ASN A 184 -1.15 1.64 -19.38
C ASN A 184 -1.32 1.76 -20.91
N PRO A 185 -0.23 1.79 -21.70
CA PRO A 185 -0.31 1.92 -23.15
C PRO A 185 -1.12 0.81 -23.83
N GLN A 186 -1.03 -0.44 -23.35
CA GLN A 186 -1.74 -1.56 -23.94
C GLN A 186 -3.26 -1.41 -23.78
N ILE A 187 -3.71 -0.94 -22.61
CA ILE A 187 -5.14 -0.73 -22.36
C ILE A 187 -5.69 0.40 -23.22
N LEU A 188 -4.92 1.48 -23.38
CA LEU A 188 -5.30 2.58 -24.26
C LEU A 188 -5.31 2.17 -25.74
N LEU A 189 -4.41 1.26 -26.15
CA LEU A 189 -4.45 0.65 -27.49
C LEU A 189 -5.68 -0.23 -27.69
N ASP A 190 -6.01 -1.07 -26.71
CA ASP A 190 -7.17 -1.98 -26.77
C ASP A 190 -8.50 -1.22 -26.67
N GLN A 191 -8.50 -0.04 -26.05
CA GLN A 191 -9.67 0.82 -25.85
C GLN A 191 -9.39 2.27 -26.30
N PRO A 192 -9.37 2.57 -27.61
CA PRO A 192 -8.97 3.89 -28.13
C PRO A 192 -9.86 5.07 -27.72
N LYS A 193 -11.04 4.81 -27.14
CA LYS A 193 -11.99 5.82 -26.63
C LYS A 193 -11.93 5.98 -25.10
N ALA A 194 -11.08 5.21 -24.43
CA ALA A 194 -10.93 5.27 -22.99
C ALA A 194 -10.23 6.57 -22.58
N GLN A 195 -10.66 7.15 -21.45
CA GLN A 195 -10.05 8.36 -20.92
C GLN A 195 -8.76 8.01 -20.17
N SER A 196 -7.65 8.61 -20.56
CA SER A 196 -6.35 8.46 -19.89
C SER A 196 -6.18 9.43 -18.72
N PHE A 197 -5.28 9.12 -17.78
CA PHE A 197 -4.86 10.05 -16.75
C PHE A 197 -4.15 11.27 -17.36
N LYS A 198 -3.34 11.06 -18.41
CA LYS A 198 -2.61 12.13 -19.10
C LYS A 198 -3.52 13.15 -19.78
N GLU A 199 -4.65 12.72 -20.35
CA GLU A 199 -5.61 13.61 -21.01
C GLU A 199 -6.57 14.29 -20.03
N ALA A 200 -6.70 13.78 -18.81
CA ALA A 200 -7.57 14.35 -17.80
C ALA A 200 -7.06 15.74 -17.34
N THR A 201 -7.95 16.72 -17.39
CA THR A 201 -7.63 18.14 -17.15
C THR A 201 -8.01 18.64 -15.76
N ASN A 202 -8.72 17.82 -14.98
CA ASN A 202 -9.19 18.14 -13.65
C ASN A 202 -9.36 16.87 -12.79
N ALA A 203 -9.62 17.04 -11.49
CA ALA A 203 -9.76 15.92 -10.55
C ALA A 203 -10.92 14.97 -10.92
N LYS A 204 -12.05 15.51 -11.41
CA LYS A 204 -13.22 14.72 -11.80
C LYS A 204 -12.93 13.83 -13.01
N GLU A 205 -12.20 14.34 -13.99
CA GLU A 205 -11.74 13.56 -15.15
C GLU A 205 -10.70 12.51 -14.75
N ARG A 206 -9.80 12.81 -13.80
CA ARG A 206 -8.87 11.78 -13.29
C ARG A 206 -9.59 10.68 -12.52
N PHE A 207 -10.58 11.04 -11.72
CA PHE A 207 -11.43 10.04 -11.07
C PHE A 207 -12.16 9.19 -12.11
N LYS A 208 -12.68 9.81 -13.18
CA LYS A 208 -13.32 9.10 -14.27
C LYS A 208 -12.35 8.18 -15.03
N ALA A 209 -11.12 8.62 -15.31
CA ALA A 209 -10.09 7.76 -15.89
C ALA A 209 -9.81 6.56 -14.98
N TRP A 210 -9.59 6.80 -13.68
CA TRP A 210 -9.39 5.72 -12.71
C TRP A 210 -10.58 4.76 -12.67
N LYS A 211 -11.80 5.29 -12.66
CA LYS A 211 -13.03 4.51 -12.53
C LYS A 211 -13.41 3.72 -13.77
N ASP A 212 -13.41 4.36 -14.92
CA ASP A 212 -13.98 3.79 -16.14
C ASP A 212 -12.90 3.02 -16.92
N THR A 213 -11.72 3.62 -17.10
CA THR A 213 -10.60 3.02 -17.84
C THR A 213 -9.85 2.02 -16.98
N TYR A 214 -9.48 2.44 -15.76
CA TYR A 214 -8.67 1.64 -14.84
C TYR A 214 -9.47 0.91 -13.75
N ARG A 215 -10.80 0.87 -13.88
CA ARG A 215 -11.73 0.04 -13.08
C ARG A 215 -11.60 0.20 -11.55
N GLN A 216 -11.25 1.39 -11.11
CA GLN A 216 -11.00 1.73 -9.69
C GLN A 216 -9.95 0.83 -9.04
N GLU A 217 -8.95 0.42 -9.81
CA GLU A 217 -8.00 -0.54 -9.32
C GLU A 217 -7.02 0.04 -8.28
N PHE A 218 -6.70 -0.77 -7.28
CA PHE A 218 -5.73 -0.49 -6.23
C PHE A 218 -5.06 -1.79 -5.76
N THR A 219 -3.93 -1.67 -5.07
CA THR A 219 -3.27 -2.77 -4.35
C THR A 219 -3.12 -2.42 -2.87
N GLU A 220 -3.03 -3.45 -2.03
CA GLU A 220 -2.80 -3.32 -0.59
C GLU A 220 -1.32 -3.55 -0.20
N VAL A 221 -0.49 -3.89 -1.19
CA VAL A 221 0.96 -4.13 -1.04
C VAL A 221 1.71 -3.49 -2.21
N GLY A 222 2.95 -3.05 -1.98
CA GLY A 222 3.81 -2.48 -3.02
C GLY A 222 4.65 -1.27 -2.58
N ILE A 223 4.77 -0.98 -1.28
CA ILE A 223 5.59 0.15 -0.78
C ILE A 223 6.56 -0.33 0.32
N PHE A 224 6.02 -0.98 1.36
CA PHE A 224 6.78 -1.24 2.59
C PHE A 224 7.16 -2.71 2.80
N GLU A 225 6.70 -3.61 1.94
CA GLU A 225 6.98 -5.04 2.03
C GLU A 225 8.47 -5.32 1.82
N GLY A 226 9.01 -6.35 2.48
CA GLY A 226 10.45 -6.63 2.52
C GLY A 226 11.10 -6.73 1.13
N ASN A 227 10.39 -7.35 0.19
CA ASN A 227 10.86 -7.57 -1.18
C ASN A 227 10.69 -6.39 -2.15
N ILE A 228 10.04 -5.31 -1.72
CA ILE A 228 9.90 -4.08 -2.52
C ILE A 228 11.11 -3.18 -2.27
N GLN A 229 11.83 -2.79 -3.31
CA GLN A 229 12.96 -1.85 -3.16
C GLN A 229 12.44 -0.41 -3.01
N PRO A 230 13.14 0.47 -2.24
CA PRO A 230 12.76 1.87 -2.17
C PRO A 230 12.74 2.48 -3.58
N TYR A 231 11.78 3.37 -3.83
CA TYR A 231 11.53 4.01 -5.13
C TYR A 231 10.97 3.10 -6.24
N GLN A 232 10.84 1.78 -6.01
CA GLN A 232 10.28 0.83 -6.97
C GLN A 232 8.88 0.40 -6.52
N ILE A 233 7.93 1.35 -6.55
CA ILE A 233 6.57 1.14 -6.05
C ILE A 233 5.75 0.25 -6.99
N GLY A 234 4.96 -0.62 -6.38
CA GLY A 234 4.17 -1.62 -7.07
C GLY A 234 4.91 -2.96 -7.13
N LYS A 235 4.18 -4.00 -7.48
CA LYS A 235 4.68 -5.37 -7.39
C LYS A 235 4.52 -6.07 -8.73
N SER A 236 5.60 -6.14 -9.49
CA SER A 236 5.64 -6.90 -10.75
C SER A 236 6.01 -8.37 -10.54
N LYS A 237 6.48 -8.72 -9.34
CA LYS A 237 6.95 -10.07 -8.98
C LYS A 237 6.44 -10.42 -7.59
N TYR A 238 5.67 -11.51 -7.51
CA TYR A 238 5.11 -12.06 -6.28
C TYR A 238 5.90 -13.32 -5.90
N THR A 239 6.16 -13.54 -4.62
CA THR A 239 6.92 -14.71 -4.15
C THR A 239 6.10 -15.44 -3.09
N PHE A 240 6.28 -16.76 -2.98
CA PHE A 240 5.62 -17.55 -1.96
C PHE A 240 5.97 -17.05 -0.56
N ALA A 241 7.25 -16.76 -0.32
CA ALA A 241 7.74 -16.35 1.00
C ALA A 241 7.19 -15.00 1.46
N ASP A 242 7.03 -14.03 0.56
CA ASP A 242 6.64 -12.66 0.94
C ASP A 242 5.15 -12.35 0.72
N ASP A 243 4.48 -13.06 -0.19
CA ASP A 243 3.10 -12.76 -0.64
C ASP A 243 2.05 -13.78 -0.22
N THR A 244 2.48 -14.82 0.50
CA THR A 244 1.57 -15.82 1.04
C THR A 244 1.74 -15.92 2.54
N ARG A 245 0.69 -16.40 3.19
CA ARG A 245 0.74 -16.77 4.60
C ARG A 245 -0.17 -17.98 4.82
N PRO A 246 0.11 -18.78 5.86
CA PRO A 246 -0.79 -19.86 6.25
C PRO A 246 -2.21 -19.33 6.50
N LEU A 247 -3.21 -20.10 6.06
CA LEU A 247 -4.61 -19.83 6.32
C LEU A 247 -4.95 -20.14 7.78
N ALA A 248 -5.52 -19.16 8.48
CA ALA A 248 -6.14 -19.34 9.78
C ALA A 248 -7.67 -19.49 9.64
N ALA A 249 -8.33 -20.06 10.65
CA ALA A 249 -9.79 -20.22 10.64
C ALA A 249 -10.55 -18.89 10.46
N THR A 250 -9.97 -17.78 10.93
CA THR A 250 -10.50 -16.43 10.75
C THR A 250 -10.49 -15.97 9.28
N ASP A 251 -9.56 -16.47 8.46
CA ASP A 251 -9.43 -16.08 7.05
C ASP A 251 -10.50 -16.69 6.16
N ILE A 252 -11.04 -17.84 6.58
CA ILE A 252 -12.10 -18.57 5.88
C ILE A 252 -13.47 -17.93 6.18
N LYS A 253 -13.62 -17.36 7.39
CA LYS A 253 -14.88 -16.78 7.85
C LYS A 253 -15.28 -15.60 6.96
N GLY A 254 -16.46 -15.69 6.37
CA GLY A 254 -17.01 -14.63 5.51
C GLY A 254 -16.66 -14.74 4.02
N LYS A 255 -15.64 -15.53 3.63
CA LYS A 255 -15.23 -15.64 2.21
C LYS A 255 -16.30 -16.20 1.29
N TYR A 256 -17.15 -17.10 1.81
CA TYR A 256 -18.31 -17.57 1.07
C TYR A 256 -19.34 -16.46 0.80
N HIS A 257 -19.50 -15.52 1.74
CA HIS A 257 -20.34 -14.33 1.52
C HIS A 257 -19.72 -13.43 0.44
N ASP A 258 -18.42 -13.17 0.52
CA ASP A 258 -17.68 -12.37 -0.48
C ASP A 258 -17.83 -12.96 -1.88
N PHE A 259 -17.65 -14.28 -2.02
CA PHE A 259 -17.86 -14.97 -3.29
C PHE A 259 -19.28 -14.77 -3.83
N ARG A 260 -20.31 -14.89 -2.97
CA ARG A 260 -21.71 -14.62 -3.37
C ARG A 260 -21.96 -13.15 -3.72
N VAL A 261 -21.26 -12.20 -3.11
CA VAL A 261 -21.32 -10.78 -3.48
C VAL A 261 -20.74 -10.59 -4.87
N ILE A 262 -19.59 -11.22 -5.18
CA ILE A 262 -18.97 -11.17 -6.52
C ILE A 262 -19.93 -11.71 -7.58
N LEU A 263 -20.49 -12.91 -7.38
CA LEU A 263 -21.43 -13.51 -8.35
C LEU A 263 -22.64 -12.60 -8.63
N ARG A 264 -23.19 -11.97 -7.58
CA ARG A 264 -24.31 -11.02 -7.73
C ARG A 264 -23.89 -9.75 -8.46
N LYS A 265 -22.73 -9.17 -8.11
CA LYS A 265 -22.21 -7.95 -8.73
C LYS A 265 -21.98 -8.11 -10.24
N HIS A 266 -21.59 -9.31 -10.67
CA HIS A 266 -21.30 -9.63 -12.07
C HIS A 266 -22.41 -10.42 -12.77
N ASN A 267 -23.62 -10.50 -12.19
CA ASN A 267 -24.77 -11.19 -12.78
C ASN A 267 -24.49 -12.65 -13.19
N VAL A 268 -23.63 -13.35 -12.45
CA VAL A 268 -23.28 -14.75 -12.73
C VAL A 268 -24.39 -15.65 -12.20
N SER A 269 -25.28 -16.08 -13.11
CA SER A 269 -26.46 -16.89 -12.77
C SER A 269 -26.15 -18.39 -12.59
N ARG A 270 -25.16 -18.92 -13.33
CA ARG A 270 -24.73 -20.33 -13.26
C ARG A 270 -23.72 -20.54 -12.14
N ARG A 271 -24.22 -20.83 -10.94
CA ARG A 271 -23.39 -21.00 -9.74
C ARG A 271 -22.47 -22.21 -9.82
N GLU A 272 -22.89 -23.28 -10.50
CA GLU A 272 -22.08 -24.50 -10.69
C GLU A 272 -20.82 -24.20 -11.51
N ASN A 273 -20.98 -23.58 -12.68
CA ASN A 273 -19.83 -23.15 -13.50
C ASN A 273 -18.89 -22.20 -12.74
N ALA A 274 -19.44 -21.29 -11.93
CA ALA A 274 -18.61 -20.39 -11.13
C ALA A 274 -17.80 -21.14 -10.06
N PHE A 275 -18.37 -22.20 -9.49
CA PHE A 275 -17.68 -23.07 -8.55
C PHE A 275 -16.58 -23.89 -9.25
N GLU A 276 -16.84 -24.42 -10.44
CA GLU A 276 -15.83 -25.12 -11.26
C GLU A 276 -14.64 -24.21 -11.58
N VAL A 277 -14.89 -22.96 -11.99
CA VAL A 277 -13.83 -21.97 -12.22
C VAL A 277 -13.04 -21.71 -10.93
N LEU A 278 -13.71 -21.59 -9.79
CA LEU A 278 -13.03 -21.40 -8.50
C LEU A 278 -12.14 -22.60 -8.14
N VAL A 279 -12.60 -23.83 -8.37
CA VAL A 279 -11.79 -25.04 -8.17
C VAL A 279 -10.57 -25.04 -9.09
N ASN A 280 -10.75 -24.69 -10.37
CA ASN A 280 -9.64 -24.58 -11.31
C ASN A 280 -8.61 -23.53 -10.85
N LEU A 281 -9.06 -22.39 -10.33
CA LEU A 281 -8.16 -21.38 -9.76
C LEU A 281 -7.40 -21.90 -8.54
N PHE A 282 -8.00 -22.73 -7.69
CA PHE A 282 -7.26 -23.37 -6.59
C PHE A 282 -6.16 -24.29 -7.11
N VAL A 283 -6.44 -25.08 -8.15
CA VAL A 283 -5.43 -25.93 -8.79
C VAL A 283 -4.29 -25.06 -9.33
N CYS A 284 -4.60 -23.99 -10.08
CA CYS A 284 -3.57 -23.08 -10.58
C CYS A 284 -2.73 -22.49 -9.45
N LYS A 285 -3.35 -22.07 -8.34
CA LYS A 285 -2.66 -21.48 -7.20
C LYS A 285 -1.71 -22.49 -6.54
N ILE A 286 -2.16 -23.72 -6.30
CA ILE A 286 -1.33 -24.77 -5.69
C ILE A 286 -0.12 -25.07 -6.56
N VAL A 287 -0.33 -25.29 -7.86
CA VAL A 287 0.75 -25.54 -8.82
C VAL A 287 1.74 -24.38 -8.87
N ASP A 288 1.23 -23.16 -8.90
CA ASP A 288 2.07 -21.97 -8.95
C ASP A 288 2.96 -21.81 -7.72
N GLU A 289 2.41 -22.03 -6.52
CA GLU A 289 3.16 -21.96 -5.26
C GLU A 289 4.24 -23.05 -5.15
N MET A 290 4.02 -24.21 -5.78
CA MET A 290 5.00 -25.31 -5.79
C MET A 290 6.11 -25.12 -6.83
N GLU A 291 5.76 -24.70 -8.04
CA GLU A 291 6.68 -24.67 -9.19
C GLU A 291 7.35 -23.31 -9.40
N HIS A 292 6.71 -22.21 -8.96
CA HIS A 292 7.21 -20.85 -9.15
C HIS A 292 7.30 -20.06 -7.82
N PRO A 293 7.86 -20.62 -6.73
CA PRO A 293 7.87 -19.97 -5.42
C PRO A 293 8.59 -18.62 -5.42
N ASP A 294 9.51 -18.39 -6.36
CA ASP A 294 10.24 -17.13 -6.48
C ASP A 294 9.63 -16.15 -7.49
N ASP A 295 8.64 -16.53 -8.30
CA ASP A 295 7.97 -15.66 -9.29
C ASP A 295 6.56 -16.17 -9.63
N LEU A 296 5.66 -16.03 -8.66
CA LEU A 296 4.28 -16.50 -8.72
C LEU A 296 3.58 -15.91 -9.95
N ARG A 297 3.08 -16.81 -10.81
CA ARG A 297 2.39 -16.52 -12.06
C ARG A 297 0.89 -16.34 -11.88
N PHE A 298 0.31 -16.81 -10.78
CA PHE A 298 -1.13 -16.78 -10.51
C PHE A 298 -1.66 -15.36 -10.25
N TYR A 299 -0.82 -14.49 -9.68
CA TYR A 299 -1.25 -13.18 -9.18
C TYR A 299 -1.49 -12.18 -10.31
N TRP A 300 -2.58 -11.42 -10.18
CA TRP A 300 -2.80 -10.20 -10.95
C TRP A 300 -1.81 -9.13 -10.46
N LYS A 301 -0.94 -8.64 -11.35
CA LYS A 301 0.13 -7.69 -11.01
C LYS A 301 -0.32 -6.23 -11.06
N GLY A 302 -1.56 -6.04 -11.48
CA GLY A 302 -2.23 -4.76 -11.51
C GLY A 302 -2.31 -4.16 -12.90
N ILE A 303 -3.32 -3.34 -13.15
CA ILE A 303 -3.63 -2.73 -14.46
C ILE A 303 -2.53 -1.82 -14.99
N ALA A 304 -1.61 -1.37 -14.13
CA ALA A 304 -0.44 -0.61 -14.54
C ALA A 304 0.70 -1.51 -15.09
N TYR A 305 0.69 -2.80 -14.76
CA TYR A 305 1.80 -3.74 -14.98
C TYR A 305 1.39 -5.05 -15.67
N ASP A 306 0.11 -5.22 -15.95
CA ASP A 306 -0.50 -6.48 -16.37
C ASP A 306 -1.69 -6.19 -17.32
N ASN A 307 -2.15 -7.22 -18.02
CA ASN A 307 -3.36 -7.15 -18.84
C ASN A 307 -4.15 -8.46 -18.78
N TYR A 308 -5.43 -8.40 -19.12
CA TYR A 308 -6.33 -9.54 -18.96
C TYR A 308 -5.90 -10.76 -19.78
N TYR A 309 -5.36 -10.56 -20.98
CA TYR A 309 -4.94 -11.66 -21.85
C TYR A 309 -3.74 -12.39 -21.24
N ASP A 310 -2.72 -11.66 -20.79
CA ASP A 310 -1.54 -12.25 -20.15
C ASP A 310 -1.88 -12.96 -18.83
N LEU A 311 -2.83 -12.44 -18.04
CA LEU A 311 -3.31 -13.14 -16.85
C LEU A 311 -3.99 -14.47 -17.22
N VAL A 312 -4.88 -14.45 -18.22
CA VAL A 312 -5.58 -15.65 -18.66
C VAL A 312 -4.61 -16.69 -19.19
N ASP A 313 -3.63 -16.28 -19.99
CA ASP A 313 -2.61 -17.18 -20.54
C ASP A 313 -1.78 -17.85 -19.43
N ARG A 314 -1.37 -17.08 -18.42
CA ARG A 314 -0.68 -17.63 -17.22
C ARG A 314 -1.56 -18.63 -16.48
N LEU A 315 -2.83 -18.30 -16.24
CA LEU A 315 -3.76 -19.19 -15.54
C LEU A 315 -4.03 -20.48 -16.32
N GLN A 316 -4.15 -20.41 -17.64
CA GLN A 316 -4.32 -21.59 -18.50
C GLN A 316 -3.08 -22.48 -18.49
N ALA A 317 -1.87 -21.89 -18.54
CA ALA A 317 -0.63 -22.64 -18.43
C ALA A 317 -0.52 -23.38 -17.09
N LEU A 318 -0.81 -22.70 -15.97
CA LEU A 318 -0.83 -23.31 -14.63
C LEU A 318 -1.87 -24.43 -14.52
N TYR A 319 -3.08 -24.21 -15.05
CA TYR A 319 -4.14 -25.22 -15.05
C TYR A 319 -3.74 -26.47 -15.82
N LYS A 320 -3.16 -26.28 -17.02
CA LYS A 320 -2.67 -27.38 -17.86
C LYS A 320 -1.64 -28.22 -17.10
N THR A 321 -0.69 -27.58 -16.42
CA THR A 321 0.28 -28.28 -15.56
C THR A 321 -0.41 -29.05 -14.44
N GLY A 322 -1.36 -28.44 -13.75
CA GLY A 322 -2.08 -29.07 -12.63
C GLY A 322 -2.94 -30.28 -13.01
N ILE A 323 -3.49 -30.31 -14.23
CA ILE A 323 -4.26 -31.46 -14.72
C ILE A 323 -3.35 -32.60 -15.22
N HIS A 324 -2.16 -32.28 -15.71
CA HIS A 324 -1.23 -33.28 -16.26
C HIS A 324 -0.24 -33.86 -15.22
N THR A 325 -0.05 -33.20 -14.08
CA THR A 325 0.81 -33.68 -12.99
C THR A 325 -0.05 -34.23 -11.85
N PRO A 326 -0.04 -35.55 -11.57
CA PRO A 326 -0.74 -36.10 -10.42
C PRO A 326 -0.17 -35.50 -9.12
N LEU A 327 -1.03 -34.91 -8.28
CA LEU A 327 -0.67 -34.36 -6.96
C LEU A 327 0.01 -35.40 -6.02
N SER A 328 -0.07 -36.69 -6.37
CA SER A 328 0.57 -37.82 -5.67
C SER A 328 2.02 -38.09 -6.07
N SER A 329 2.60 -37.35 -7.02
CA SER A 329 3.99 -37.54 -7.46
C SER A 329 5.03 -36.80 -6.62
N HIS A 330 4.59 -36.05 -5.59
CA HIS A 330 5.44 -35.19 -4.75
C HIS A 330 5.62 -35.73 -3.33
N ASP A 331 5.66 -37.06 -3.15
CA ASP A 331 6.04 -37.73 -1.90
C ASP A 331 7.56 -37.72 -1.68
N HIS A 332 8.16 -36.53 -1.63
CA HIS A 332 9.49 -36.31 -1.05
C HIS A 332 9.48 -35.04 -0.20
N ILE A 333 8.66 -35.06 0.86
CA ILE A 333 8.88 -34.22 2.03
C ILE A 333 9.83 -35.00 2.96
N PRO A 334 11.08 -34.56 3.20
CA PRO A 334 11.93 -35.20 4.18
C PRO A 334 11.37 -34.92 5.59
N ASN A 335 11.00 -35.99 6.29
CA ASN A 335 10.84 -36.08 7.74
C ASN A 335 10.13 -34.92 8.46
N ARG A 336 8.82 -35.08 8.72
CA ARG A 336 8.26 -34.59 9.99
C ARG A 336 8.39 -35.68 11.05
N PRO A 337 8.99 -35.40 12.21
CA PRO A 337 8.87 -36.30 13.35
C PRO A 337 7.44 -36.25 13.85
N THR A 338 6.87 -37.44 14.03
CA THR A 338 5.62 -37.66 14.76
C THR A 338 5.77 -37.24 16.21
N VAL A 339 5.00 -36.23 16.65
CA VAL A 339 4.29 -36.18 17.94
C VAL A 339 3.00 -35.40 17.74
#